data_AF-A0A8S2A935-F1
#
_entry.id   AF-A0A8S2A935-F1
#
_cell.length_a   1.000
_cell.length_b   1.000
_cell.length_c   1.000
_cell.angle_alpha   90.00
_cell.angle_beta   90.00
_cell.angle_gamma   90.00
#
_symmetry.space_group_name_H-M   'P 1'
#
loop_
_entity.id
_entity.type
_entity.pdbx_description
1 polymer ?
#
loop_
_entity_poly.entity_id
_entity_poly.type
_entity_poly.pdbx_seq_one_letter_code
_entity_poly.pdbx_strand_id
1 'polypeptide(L)'
;MTKSNSLQICLVKTGPTTPFISSLELRPLRNDIYISPYGSLKLLHRVGMATFGTIRYPDDVYDRSWNTYESANALGITAAPNVNSSNQYELPEVIITSAATPTFSNYSFRIDYGVYNRDDQVFMYLHFAEIRTLEANDTREFDIIWPGNISTLAYRPKKLQIETLFNVLPNECEGGSCIVELVRTKKSTLPPLLNAYEVYTVIDLQYSETFSEDVIAINNIKAAYRLNILSWQGDPCLPQEYRYLSDRGLKGIIAPAFQNLTQLQKLDLSSNSLTGEIPEFLANMKSLSNM
;
A
#
# COMPACT_ATOMS: atom_id res chain seq x y z
N MET A 1 10.67 -2.45 9.83
CA MET A 1 9.34 -2.54 10.47
C MET A 1 9.27 -3.78 11.33
N THR A 2 8.87 -3.63 12.59
CA THR A 2 8.62 -4.74 13.52
C THR A 2 7.33 -5.45 13.12
N LYS A 3 7.35 -6.79 13.01
CA LYS A 3 6.14 -7.57 12.72
C LYS A 3 5.27 -7.62 13.97
N SER A 4 3.97 -7.31 13.83
CA SER A 4 2.98 -7.35 14.90
C SER A 4 1.83 -8.29 14.53
N ASN A 5 1.26 -8.96 15.53
CA ASN A 5 0.07 -9.80 15.38
C ASN A 5 -1.23 -9.02 15.67
N SER A 6 -1.14 -7.71 15.92
CA SER A 6 -2.29 -6.85 16.19
C SER A 6 -2.26 -5.61 15.29
N LEU A 7 -3.38 -5.31 14.67
CA LEU A 7 -3.61 -4.07 13.93
C LEU A 7 -4.64 -3.23 14.70
N GLN A 8 -4.30 -1.98 14.98
CA GLN A 8 -5.19 -1.00 15.60
C GLN A 8 -5.53 0.07 14.56
N ILE A 9 -6.82 0.40 14.44
CA ILE A 9 -7.32 1.36 13.44
C ILE A 9 -8.12 2.42 14.16
N CYS A 10 -7.80 3.66 13.84
CA CYS A 10 -8.06 4.82 14.66
C CYS A 10 -8.79 5.86 13.82
N LEU A 11 -10.04 6.20 14.17
CA LEU A 11 -10.77 7.28 13.51
C LEU A 11 -10.62 8.57 14.31
N VAL A 12 -9.73 9.44 13.86
CA VAL A 12 -9.45 10.70 14.54
C VAL A 12 -10.30 11.81 13.94
N LYS A 13 -11.04 12.52 14.79
CA LYS A 13 -11.82 13.70 14.38
C LYS A 13 -10.89 14.90 14.25
N THR A 14 -10.59 15.31 13.02
CA THR A 14 -9.72 16.46 12.70
C THR A 14 -10.48 17.74 12.33
N GLY A 15 -11.82 17.68 12.29
CA GLY A 15 -12.68 18.80 11.89
C GLY A 15 -14.03 18.79 12.62
N PRO A 16 -15.00 19.63 12.19
CA PRO A 16 -16.29 19.76 12.87
C PRO A 16 -17.17 18.50 12.73
N THR A 17 -16.99 17.73 11.65
CA THR A 17 -17.79 16.56 11.32
C THR A 17 -17.30 15.29 12.03
N THR A 18 -18.18 14.30 12.16
CA THR A 18 -17.83 13.00 12.76
C THR A 18 -17.24 12.08 11.69
N PRO A 19 -16.03 11.53 11.87
CA PRO A 19 -15.47 10.56 10.94
C PRO A 19 -16.29 9.26 10.97
N PHE A 20 -16.47 8.64 9.81
CA PHE A 20 -17.13 7.34 9.70
C PHE A 20 -16.40 6.45 8.68
N ILE A 21 -16.46 5.14 8.89
CA ILE A 21 -15.99 4.12 7.96
C ILE A 21 -17.18 3.20 7.68
N SER A 22 -17.52 2.99 6.41
CA SER A 22 -18.59 2.08 6.01
C SER A 22 -18.13 0.62 5.95
N SER A 23 -16.90 0.39 5.49
CA SER A 23 -16.27 -0.93 5.42
C SER A 23 -14.76 -0.81 5.59
N LEU A 24 -14.19 -1.84 6.21
CA LEU A 24 -12.75 -2.03 6.34
C LEU A 24 -12.44 -3.47 5.96
N GLU A 25 -11.57 -3.65 4.98
CA GLU A 25 -11.18 -4.97 4.48
C GLU A 25 -9.67 -5.17 4.67
N LEU A 26 -9.31 -6.28 5.30
CA LEU A 26 -7.92 -6.70 5.47
C LEU A 26 -7.69 -7.95 4.63
N ARG A 27 -6.86 -7.82 3.58
CA ARG A 27 -6.52 -8.91 2.66
C ARG A 27 -5.05 -9.27 2.86
N PRO A 28 -4.73 -10.47 3.37
CA PRO A 28 -3.35 -10.87 3.54
C PRO A 28 -2.69 -11.04 2.17
N LEU A 29 -1.50 -10.46 2.03
CA LEU A 29 -0.62 -10.63 0.88
C LEU A 29 0.59 -11.45 1.30
N ARG A 30 1.32 -11.97 0.32
CA ARG A 30 2.64 -12.55 0.60
C ARG A 30 3.60 -11.49 1.12
N ASN A 31 4.60 -11.92 1.86
CA ASN A 31 5.60 -11.04 2.46
C ASN A 31 6.80 -10.76 1.54
N ASP A 32 6.84 -11.37 0.36
CA ASP A 32 7.91 -11.24 -0.64
C ASP A 32 7.50 -10.37 -1.84
N ILE A 33 6.29 -9.81 -1.83
CA ILE A 33 5.78 -8.91 -2.87
C ILE A 33 5.62 -7.48 -2.37
N TYR A 34 5.77 -6.53 -3.30
CA TYR A 34 5.63 -5.09 -3.04
C TYR A 34 6.52 -4.57 -1.89
N ILE A 35 7.75 -5.10 -1.78
CA ILE A 35 8.70 -4.68 -0.75
C ILE A 35 9.25 -3.29 -1.09
N SER A 36 9.05 -2.32 -0.20
CA SER A 36 9.61 -0.97 -0.34
C SER A 36 10.49 -0.61 0.87
N PRO A 37 11.75 -0.18 0.65
CA PRO A 37 12.58 0.35 1.73
C PRO A 37 12.18 1.78 2.13
N TYR A 38 11.28 2.43 1.37
CA TYR A 38 10.89 3.83 1.55
C TYR A 38 9.64 4.01 2.42
N GLY A 39 8.92 2.93 2.73
CA GLY A 39 7.75 2.98 3.60
C GLY A 39 6.56 2.18 3.08
N SER A 40 5.37 2.48 3.59
CA SER A 40 4.12 1.86 3.17
C SER A 40 3.76 2.30 1.75
N LEU A 41 3.12 1.41 0.99
CA LEU A 41 2.72 1.68 -0.39
C LEU A 41 1.21 1.94 -0.48
N LYS A 42 0.84 2.98 -1.23
CA LYS A 42 -0.53 3.30 -1.61
C LYS A 42 -0.72 3.03 -3.09
N LEU A 43 -1.72 2.21 -3.42
CA LEU A 43 -2.07 1.92 -4.81
C LEU A 43 -2.61 3.18 -5.51
N LEU A 44 -2.08 3.49 -6.69
CA LEU A 44 -2.63 4.49 -7.61
C LEU A 44 -3.41 3.82 -8.74
N HIS A 45 -2.77 2.85 -9.40
CA HIS A 45 -3.35 2.16 -10.56
C HIS A 45 -3.04 0.67 -10.50
N ARG A 46 -4.03 -0.16 -10.79
CA ARG A 46 -3.84 -1.60 -11.04
C ARG A 46 -4.68 -1.97 -12.24
N VAL A 47 -4.04 -2.33 -13.34
CA VAL A 47 -4.69 -2.38 -14.64
C VAL A 47 -4.29 -3.63 -15.42
N GLY A 48 -5.29 -4.42 -15.80
CA GLY A 48 -5.17 -5.55 -16.73
C GLY A 48 -5.40 -5.09 -18.17
N MET A 49 -4.52 -5.50 -19.08
CA MET A 49 -4.61 -5.12 -20.48
C MET A 49 -5.58 -6.03 -21.24
N ALA A 50 -6.42 -5.46 -22.11
CA ALA A 50 -7.35 -6.21 -22.95
C ALA A 50 -8.29 -7.16 -22.17
N THR A 51 -8.72 -6.70 -20.99
CA THR A 51 -9.69 -7.38 -20.13
C THR A 51 -11.00 -6.60 -20.09
N PHE A 52 -12.08 -7.22 -19.57
CA PHE A 52 -13.40 -6.58 -19.48
C PHE A 52 -13.97 -6.68 -18.05
N GLY A 53 -14.47 -5.55 -17.54
CA GLY A 53 -15.02 -5.45 -16.19
C GLY A 53 -13.98 -5.55 -15.08
N THR A 54 -14.41 -5.28 -13.85
CA THR A 54 -13.51 -5.36 -12.68
C THR A 54 -13.18 -6.82 -12.36
N ILE A 55 -11.90 -7.17 -12.37
CA ILE A 55 -11.43 -8.50 -11.97
C ILE A 55 -11.00 -8.46 -10.50
N ARG A 56 -11.58 -9.34 -9.69
CA ARG A 56 -11.37 -9.48 -8.23
C ARG A 56 -11.49 -10.95 -7.83
N TYR A 57 -11.67 -11.24 -6.54
CA TYR A 57 -12.07 -12.57 -6.11
C TYR A 57 -13.36 -13.04 -6.83
N PRO A 58 -13.45 -14.30 -7.29
CA PRO A 58 -12.51 -15.41 -7.06
C PRO A 58 -11.33 -15.51 -8.04
N ASP A 59 -11.28 -14.69 -9.09
CA ASP A 59 -10.25 -14.77 -10.13
C ASP A 59 -8.87 -14.30 -9.64
N ASP A 60 -8.85 -13.33 -8.70
CA ASP A 60 -7.66 -12.92 -7.96
C ASP A 60 -7.67 -13.51 -6.54
N VAL A 61 -6.72 -14.41 -6.25
CA VAL A 61 -6.61 -15.10 -4.95
C VAL A 61 -6.35 -14.15 -3.78
N TYR A 62 -5.80 -12.96 -4.05
CA TYR A 62 -5.55 -11.91 -3.06
C TYR A 62 -6.68 -10.87 -2.99
N ASP A 63 -7.76 -11.09 -3.74
CA ASP A 63 -8.88 -10.16 -3.90
C ASP A 63 -8.44 -8.74 -4.29
N ARG A 64 -7.35 -8.64 -5.06
CA ARG A 64 -6.92 -7.36 -5.62
C ARG A 64 -7.91 -6.89 -6.67
N SER A 65 -8.25 -5.60 -6.64
CA SER A 65 -9.09 -4.98 -7.66
C SER A 65 -8.27 -4.58 -8.87
N TRP A 66 -8.53 -5.21 -10.02
CA TRP A 66 -7.97 -4.82 -11.31
C TRP A 66 -8.99 -4.07 -12.13
N ASN A 67 -8.57 -2.90 -12.63
CA ASN A 67 -9.32 -2.15 -13.63
C ASN A 67 -8.91 -2.61 -15.03
N THR A 68 -9.76 -2.31 -16.01
CA THR A 68 -9.50 -2.66 -17.41
C THR A 68 -8.92 -1.48 -18.17
N TYR A 69 -7.89 -1.76 -18.98
CA TYR A 69 -7.37 -0.77 -19.91
C TYR A 69 -8.10 -0.88 -21.26
N GLU A 70 -8.80 0.19 -21.64
CA GLU A 70 -9.27 0.42 -23.00
C GLU A 70 -8.52 1.61 -23.58
N SER A 71 -7.82 1.42 -24.70
CA SER A 71 -7.14 2.50 -25.41
C SER A 71 -7.35 2.36 -26.91
N ALA A 72 -7.71 3.47 -27.55
CA ALA A 72 -7.89 3.54 -28.99
C ALA A 72 -6.60 3.21 -29.78
N ASN A 73 -5.44 3.33 -29.15
CA ASN A 73 -4.13 3.12 -29.77
C ASN A 73 -3.51 1.74 -29.47
N ALA A 74 -4.26 0.87 -28.80
CA ALA A 74 -3.82 -0.48 -28.48
C ALA A 74 -4.83 -1.52 -28.94
N LEU A 75 -4.34 -2.58 -29.54
CA LEU A 75 -5.11 -3.77 -29.90
C LEU A 75 -4.99 -4.80 -28.78
N GLY A 76 -6.13 -5.29 -28.32
CA GLY A 76 -6.20 -6.41 -27.41
C GLY A 76 -5.88 -7.73 -28.10
N ILE A 77 -5.09 -8.56 -27.45
CA ILE A 77 -4.73 -9.90 -27.89
C ILE A 77 -4.98 -10.88 -26.74
N THR A 78 -5.55 -12.04 -27.07
CA THR A 78 -5.81 -13.12 -26.13
C THR A 78 -5.13 -14.41 -26.59
N ALA A 79 -4.87 -15.29 -25.63
CA ALA A 79 -4.26 -16.59 -25.85
C ALA A 79 -5.02 -17.72 -25.14
N ALA A 80 -4.64 -18.96 -25.45
CA ALA A 80 -5.13 -20.16 -24.77
C ALA A 80 -4.64 -20.23 -23.31
N PRO A 81 -5.37 -20.92 -22.41
CA PRO A 81 -5.16 -20.90 -20.95
C PRO A 81 -3.83 -21.48 -20.43
N ASN A 82 -2.94 -21.94 -21.30
CA ASN A 82 -1.72 -22.65 -20.92
C ASN A 82 -0.55 -21.70 -20.55
N VAL A 83 -0.83 -20.47 -20.14
CA VAL A 83 0.21 -19.53 -19.68
C VAL A 83 0.55 -19.86 -18.24
N ASN A 84 1.83 -20.10 -17.96
CA ASN A 84 2.31 -20.37 -16.61
C ASN A 84 2.18 -19.11 -15.75
N SER A 85 1.31 -19.19 -14.74
CA SER A 85 1.02 -18.15 -13.74
C SER A 85 2.01 -18.13 -12.57
N SER A 86 2.96 -19.07 -12.51
CA SER A 86 3.89 -19.25 -11.38
C SER A 86 4.88 -18.11 -11.26
N ASN A 87 4.44 -16.99 -10.68
CA ASN A 87 5.27 -15.96 -10.08
C ASN A 87 4.76 -15.65 -8.66
N GLN A 88 5.53 -14.88 -7.90
CA GLN A 88 5.15 -14.47 -6.53
C GLN A 88 3.90 -13.60 -6.46
N TYR A 89 3.44 -13.01 -7.59
CA TYR A 89 2.31 -12.09 -7.60
C TYR A 89 0.98 -12.80 -7.88
N GLU A 90 0.97 -14.04 -8.39
CA GLU A 90 -0.21 -14.86 -8.69
C GLU A 90 -1.33 -14.05 -9.36
N LEU A 91 -1.02 -13.53 -10.55
CA LEU A 91 -1.99 -12.75 -11.32
C LEU A 91 -3.15 -13.66 -11.79
N PRO A 92 -4.39 -13.12 -11.88
CA PRO A 92 -5.53 -13.83 -12.44
C PRO A 92 -5.26 -14.41 -13.83
N GLU A 93 -5.85 -15.57 -14.13
CA GLU A 93 -5.69 -16.26 -15.41
C GLU A 93 -6.11 -15.37 -16.60
N VAL A 94 -7.21 -14.64 -16.44
CA VAL A 94 -7.71 -13.69 -17.44
C VAL A 94 -6.70 -12.59 -17.79
N ILE A 95 -5.81 -12.20 -16.86
CA ILE A 95 -4.79 -11.17 -17.08
C ILE A 95 -3.56 -11.75 -17.74
N ILE A 96 -3.10 -12.94 -17.33
CA ILE A 96 -1.89 -13.54 -17.92
C ILE A 96 -2.15 -14.07 -19.33
N THR A 97 -3.41 -14.31 -19.70
CA THR A 97 -3.83 -14.76 -21.04
C THR A 97 -4.25 -13.61 -21.95
N SER A 98 -4.32 -12.37 -21.44
CA SER A 98 -4.62 -11.17 -22.20
C SER A 98 -3.41 -10.24 -22.25
N ALA A 99 -3.24 -9.52 -23.35
CA ALA A 99 -2.26 -8.46 -23.47
C ALA A 99 -2.74 -7.37 -24.43
N ALA A 100 -2.13 -6.20 -24.34
CA ALA A 100 -2.30 -5.13 -25.30
C ALA A 100 -1.00 -4.90 -26.07
N THR A 101 -1.14 -4.59 -27.35
CA THR A 101 -0.03 -4.21 -28.25
C THR A 101 -0.41 -2.92 -28.98
N PRO A 102 0.54 -2.06 -29.36
CA PRO A 102 0.23 -0.90 -30.20
C PRO A 102 -0.48 -1.31 -31.50
N THR A 103 -1.45 -0.51 -31.94
CA THR A 103 -2.22 -0.76 -33.18
C THR A 103 -1.33 -0.78 -34.42
N PHE A 104 -0.29 0.05 -34.43
CA PHE A 104 0.68 0.13 -35.50
C PHE A 104 2.02 -0.42 -35.02
N SER A 105 2.63 -1.30 -35.81
CA SER A 105 3.89 -1.99 -35.49
C SER A 105 5.07 -1.06 -35.19
N ASN A 106 4.97 0.20 -35.64
CA ASN A 106 6.01 1.21 -35.60
C ASN A 106 5.85 2.13 -34.37
N TYR A 107 4.73 2.01 -33.66
CA TYR A 107 4.43 2.85 -32.52
C TYR A 107 4.97 2.19 -31.25
N SER A 108 5.41 3.04 -30.34
CA SER A 108 5.71 2.64 -28.98
C SER A 108 4.43 2.42 -28.18
N PHE A 109 4.50 1.56 -27.18
CA PHE A 109 3.43 1.45 -26.19
C PHE A 109 3.73 2.42 -25.05
N ARG A 110 2.90 3.45 -24.91
CA ARG A 110 3.08 4.50 -23.89
C ARG A 110 2.08 4.33 -22.75
N ILE A 111 2.59 4.29 -21.53
CA ILE A 111 1.78 4.25 -20.31
C ILE A 111 2.03 5.57 -19.59
N ASP A 112 1.04 6.46 -19.64
CA ASP A 112 1.00 7.64 -18.78
C ASP A 112 0.12 7.31 -17.57
N TYR A 113 0.74 7.26 -16.40
CA TYR A 113 0.03 6.99 -15.15
C TYR A 113 -0.16 8.23 -14.29
N GLY A 114 0.44 9.37 -14.65
CA GLY A 114 0.35 10.63 -13.91
C GLY A 114 0.79 10.56 -12.44
N VAL A 115 1.16 11.71 -11.88
CA VAL A 115 1.32 11.86 -10.42
C VAL A 115 0.67 13.15 -9.95
N TYR A 116 0.10 13.12 -8.75
CA TYR A 116 -0.53 14.31 -8.16
C TYR A 116 0.51 15.29 -7.64
N ASN A 117 1.55 14.80 -6.94
CA ASN A 117 2.67 15.62 -6.49
C ASN A 117 3.95 15.24 -7.23
N ARG A 118 4.81 16.23 -7.49
CA ARG A 118 6.08 16.03 -8.20
C ARG A 118 7.13 15.31 -7.36
N ASP A 119 7.01 15.37 -6.04
CA ASP A 119 7.94 14.78 -5.09
C ASP A 119 7.52 13.36 -4.65
N ASP A 120 6.38 12.86 -5.16
CA ASP A 120 5.89 11.52 -4.82
C ASP A 120 6.85 10.46 -5.36
N GLN A 121 7.34 9.59 -4.46
CA GLN A 121 8.14 8.43 -4.85
C GLN A 121 7.24 7.34 -5.41
N VAL A 122 7.41 6.99 -6.69
CA VAL A 122 6.52 6.03 -7.38
C VAL A 122 7.23 4.74 -7.77
N PHE A 123 6.57 3.63 -7.48
CA PHE A 123 6.92 2.28 -7.91
C PHE A 123 5.91 1.78 -8.93
N MET A 124 6.41 1.25 -10.04
CA MET A 124 5.64 0.63 -11.10
C MET A 124 6.10 -0.81 -11.32
N TYR A 125 5.12 -1.69 -11.46
CA TYR A 125 5.29 -3.10 -11.75
C TYR A 125 4.67 -3.36 -13.13
N LEU A 126 5.46 -3.90 -14.05
CA LEU A 126 5.03 -4.27 -15.39
C LEU A 126 5.03 -5.78 -15.49
N HIS A 127 3.92 -6.34 -15.97
CA HIS A 127 3.74 -7.79 -16.11
C HIS A 127 3.73 -8.17 -17.59
N PHE A 128 4.56 -9.14 -17.94
CA PHE A 128 4.78 -9.57 -19.32
C PHE A 128 4.74 -11.10 -19.44
N ALA A 129 4.12 -11.58 -20.50
CA ALA A 129 4.23 -12.94 -20.98
C ALA A 129 4.11 -12.91 -22.52
N GLU A 130 4.98 -13.62 -23.24
CA GLU A 130 4.73 -13.86 -24.65
C GLU A 130 3.62 -14.92 -24.77
N ILE A 131 2.39 -14.42 -24.93
CA ILE A 131 1.17 -15.24 -24.94
C ILE A 131 0.90 -15.89 -26.29
N ARG A 132 1.59 -15.50 -27.37
CA ARG A 132 1.45 -16.12 -28.69
C ARG A 132 2.59 -17.07 -28.99
N THR A 133 2.30 -18.09 -29.80
CA THR A 133 3.37 -18.87 -30.43
C THR A 133 3.88 -18.07 -31.61
N LEU A 134 5.12 -17.60 -31.51
CA LEU A 134 5.81 -16.87 -32.58
C LEU A 134 6.17 -17.83 -33.72
N GLU A 135 6.03 -17.38 -34.97
CA GLU A 135 6.55 -18.10 -36.13
C GLU A 135 8.09 -18.14 -36.10
N ALA A 136 8.71 -19.02 -36.90
CA ALA A 136 10.17 -19.20 -36.88
C ALA A 136 10.97 -17.91 -37.19
N ASN A 137 10.37 -16.99 -37.96
CA ASN A 137 10.97 -15.71 -38.31
C ASN A 137 10.51 -14.56 -37.41
N ASP A 138 9.56 -14.82 -36.48
CA ASP A 138 9.02 -13.80 -35.62
C ASP A 138 9.87 -13.61 -34.36
N THR A 139 10.11 -12.35 -34.05
CA THR A 139 10.84 -11.94 -32.86
C THR A 139 10.08 -10.80 -32.19
N ARG A 140 9.94 -10.89 -30.87
CA ARG A 140 9.48 -9.77 -30.05
C ARG A 140 10.60 -9.33 -29.13
N GLU A 141 11.11 -8.13 -29.39
CA GLU A 141 12.16 -7.49 -28.62
C GLU A 141 11.90 -5.99 -28.55
N PHE A 142 11.96 -5.42 -27.35
CA PHE A 142 11.72 -3.99 -27.15
C PHE A 142 12.54 -3.45 -25.97
N ASP A 143 12.87 -2.16 -26.05
CA ASP A 143 13.45 -1.42 -24.95
C ASP A 143 12.32 -0.90 -24.04
N ILE A 144 12.56 -0.86 -22.73
CA ILE A 144 11.66 -0.28 -21.73
C ILE A 144 12.33 0.98 -21.22
N ILE A 145 11.73 2.13 -21.50
CA ILE A 145 12.23 3.44 -21.10
C ILE A 145 11.44 3.87 -19.87
N TRP A 146 12.12 3.93 -18.72
CA TRP A 146 11.54 4.42 -17.47
C TRP A 146 11.71 5.94 -17.35
N PRO A 147 10.85 6.62 -16.58
CA PRO A 147 11.07 8.02 -16.22
C PRO A 147 12.44 8.20 -15.57
N GLY A 148 13.19 9.26 -15.94
CA GLY A 148 14.53 9.51 -15.40
C GLY A 148 15.70 8.81 -16.13
N ASN A 149 15.51 8.36 -17.38
CA ASN A 149 16.53 7.80 -18.29
C ASN A 149 17.12 6.42 -17.96
N ILE A 150 16.59 5.69 -16.97
CA ILE A 150 16.95 4.28 -16.80
C ILE A 150 16.21 3.46 -17.85
N SER A 151 16.92 2.64 -18.61
CA SER A 151 16.32 1.80 -19.65
C SER A 151 16.69 0.34 -19.48
N THR A 152 15.69 -0.54 -19.62
CA THR A 152 15.91 -1.98 -19.82
C THR A 152 16.00 -2.24 -21.32
N LEU A 153 17.17 -2.61 -21.81
CA LEU A 153 17.41 -2.75 -23.25
C LEU A 153 17.17 -4.18 -23.74
N ALA A 154 16.68 -4.29 -24.99
CA ALA A 154 16.49 -5.55 -25.72
C ALA A 154 15.73 -6.62 -24.92
N TYR A 155 14.68 -6.20 -24.19
CA TYR A 155 13.87 -7.09 -23.39
C TYR A 155 13.01 -8.00 -24.28
N ARG A 156 12.91 -9.27 -23.86
CA ARG A 156 12.19 -10.33 -24.57
C ARG A 156 11.29 -11.08 -23.58
N PRO A 157 9.96 -10.91 -23.65
CA PRO A 157 9.04 -11.63 -22.77
C PRO A 157 9.18 -13.14 -22.91
N LYS A 158 9.11 -13.88 -21.79
CA LYS A 158 9.16 -15.34 -21.81
C LYS A 158 7.89 -15.94 -22.41
N LYS A 159 8.07 -16.96 -23.25
CA LYS A 159 6.97 -17.69 -23.90
C LYS A 159 6.10 -18.40 -22.85
N LEU A 160 4.81 -18.09 -22.84
CA LEU A 160 3.79 -18.67 -21.97
C LEU A 160 4.21 -18.70 -20.50
N GLN A 161 4.93 -17.68 -20.04
CA GLN A 161 5.36 -17.56 -18.66
C GLN A 161 5.33 -16.09 -18.25
N ILE A 162 4.57 -15.81 -17.19
CA ILE A 162 4.49 -14.45 -16.63
C ILE A 162 5.79 -14.08 -15.92
N GLU A 163 6.25 -12.86 -16.17
CA GLU A 163 7.33 -12.23 -15.44
C GLU A 163 6.96 -10.79 -15.06
N THR A 164 7.52 -10.32 -13.96
CA THR A 164 7.27 -8.97 -13.45
C THR A 164 8.57 -8.21 -13.42
N LEU A 165 8.61 -7.08 -14.11
CA LEU A 165 9.67 -6.08 -14.00
C LEU A 165 9.19 -4.91 -13.16
N PHE A 166 10.08 -4.31 -12.39
CA PHE A 166 9.76 -3.14 -11.58
C PHE A 166 10.96 -2.23 -11.48
N ASN A 167 10.72 -0.94 -11.23
CA ASN A 167 11.79 0.01 -10.95
C ASN A 167 12.31 -0.20 -9.51
N VAL A 168 13.63 -0.36 -9.39
CA VAL A 168 14.30 -0.55 -8.09
C VAL A 168 14.36 0.77 -7.31
N LEU A 169 14.52 1.89 -8.03
CA LEU A 169 14.50 3.24 -7.48
C LEU A 169 13.20 3.93 -7.90
N PRO A 170 12.60 4.75 -7.02
CA PRO A 170 11.38 5.46 -7.35
C PRO A 170 11.60 6.37 -8.57
N ASN A 171 10.61 6.42 -9.44
CA ASN A 171 10.69 7.18 -10.69
C ASN A 171 10.66 8.69 -10.41
N GLU A 172 11.59 9.44 -11.01
CA GLU A 172 11.58 10.90 -11.00
C GLU A 172 10.70 11.40 -12.15
N CYS A 173 9.56 11.99 -11.82
CA CYS A 173 8.59 12.44 -12.81
C CYS A 173 8.64 13.96 -13.01
N GLU A 174 9.40 14.40 -14.00
CA GLU A 174 9.49 15.82 -14.35
C GLU A 174 8.13 16.38 -14.79
N GLY A 175 7.71 17.48 -14.17
CA GLY A 175 6.51 18.21 -14.59
C GLY A 175 5.16 17.54 -14.26
N GLY A 176 5.15 16.40 -13.56
CA GLY A 176 3.93 15.67 -13.18
C GLY A 176 3.44 14.63 -14.19
N SER A 177 4.13 14.48 -15.33
CA SER A 177 3.86 13.40 -16.30
C SER A 177 4.89 12.29 -16.12
N CYS A 178 4.40 11.10 -15.73
CA CYS A 178 5.23 9.92 -15.61
C CYS A 178 4.90 8.96 -16.75
N ILE A 179 5.83 8.84 -17.69
CA ILE A 179 5.61 8.01 -18.89
C ILE A 179 6.62 6.88 -18.89
N VAL A 180 6.10 5.65 -18.92
CA VAL A 180 6.88 4.49 -19.34
C VAL A 180 6.59 4.20 -20.80
N GLU A 181 7.65 3.97 -21.57
CA GLU A 181 7.54 3.72 -23.00
C GLU A 181 8.20 2.40 -23.38
N LEU A 182 7.44 1.53 -24.06
CA LEU A 182 7.95 0.30 -24.65
C LEU A 182 8.26 0.58 -26.12
N VAL A 183 9.52 0.46 -26.53
CA VAL A 183 10.00 0.82 -27.87
C VAL A 183 10.52 -0.41 -28.58
N ARG A 184 9.89 -0.79 -29.69
CA ARG A 184 10.32 -1.90 -30.53
C ARG A 184 11.78 -1.72 -30.99
N THR A 185 12.62 -2.75 -30.87
CA THR A 185 13.98 -2.69 -31.43
C THR A 185 13.98 -2.98 -32.93
N LYS A 186 15.07 -2.61 -33.61
CA LYS A 186 15.26 -2.92 -35.04
C LYS A 186 15.33 -4.43 -35.33
N LYS A 187 15.61 -5.27 -34.33
CA LYS A 187 15.68 -6.74 -34.46
C LYS A 187 14.33 -7.43 -34.31
N SER A 188 13.35 -6.72 -33.75
CA SER A 188 12.00 -7.24 -33.52
C SER A 188 11.20 -7.21 -34.82
N THR A 189 10.44 -8.26 -35.14
CA THR A 189 9.43 -8.27 -36.20
C THR A 189 8.05 -7.86 -35.68
N LEU A 190 7.83 -8.02 -34.37
CA LEU A 190 6.58 -7.73 -33.69
C LEU A 190 6.68 -6.46 -32.83
N PRO A 191 5.58 -5.73 -32.61
CA PRO A 191 5.54 -4.61 -31.67
C PRO A 191 5.72 -5.05 -30.20
N PRO A 192 5.83 -4.15 -29.23
CA PRO A 192 5.79 -4.51 -27.81
C PRO A 192 4.43 -5.09 -27.41
N LEU A 193 4.39 -5.83 -26.31
CA LEU A 193 3.14 -6.23 -25.65
C LEU A 193 3.23 -5.97 -24.16
N LEU A 194 2.09 -5.86 -23.49
CA LEU A 194 1.96 -5.75 -22.04
C LEU A 194 0.73 -6.53 -21.57
N ASN A 195 0.85 -7.31 -20.49
CA ASN A 195 -0.28 -8.02 -19.89
C ASN A 195 -0.99 -7.17 -18.84
N ALA A 196 -0.22 -6.51 -17.97
CA ALA A 196 -0.76 -5.66 -16.92
C ALA A 196 0.30 -4.71 -16.37
N TYR A 197 -0.15 -3.70 -15.63
CA TYR A 197 0.73 -2.90 -14.78
C TYR A 197 0.08 -2.51 -13.46
N GLU A 198 0.92 -2.24 -12.46
CA GLU A 198 0.54 -1.68 -11.17
C GLU A 198 1.41 -0.47 -10.84
N VAL A 199 0.83 0.55 -10.23
CA VAL A 199 1.52 1.79 -9.83
C VAL A 199 1.17 2.09 -8.38
N TYR A 200 2.20 2.34 -7.57
CA TYR A 200 2.12 2.66 -6.16
C TYR A 200 2.92 3.93 -5.86
N THR A 201 2.40 4.76 -4.97
CA THR A 201 3.18 5.83 -4.35
C THR A 201 3.56 5.45 -2.92
N VAL A 202 4.70 5.93 -2.44
CA VAL A 202 5.09 5.81 -1.03
C VAL A 202 4.25 6.76 -0.21
N ILE A 203 3.64 6.24 0.86
CA ILE A 203 3.01 7.06 1.89
C ILE A 203 3.91 7.10 3.11
N ASP A 204 4.36 8.31 3.42
CA ASP A 204 4.99 8.60 4.70
C ASP A 204 3.92 8.70 5.78
N LEU A 205 3.91 7.73 6.68
CA LEU A 205 3.13 7.80 7.90
C LEU A 205 3.90 8.72 8.86
N GLN A 206 3.67 10.03 8.72
CA GLN A 206 4.36 11.09 9.48
C GLN A 206 4.27 10.91 11.01
N TYR A 207 3.34 10.10 11.49
CA TYR A 207 3.20 9.78 12.90
C TYR A 207 3.93 8.49 13.22
N SER A 208 4.82 8.58 14.20
CA SER A 208 5.45 7.41 14.80
C SER A 208 4.37 6.48 15.36
N GLU A 209 4.51 5.18 15.11
CA GLU A 209 3.73 4.17 15.82
C GLU A 209 3.86 4.38 17.33
N THR A 210 2.77 4.16 18.05
CA THR A 210 2.79 4.15 19.51
C THR A 210 3.72 3.05 19.99
N PHE A 211 4.54 3.36 21.00
CA PHE A 211 5.39 2.36 21.61
C PHE A 211 4.54 1.20 22.15
N SER A 212 4.98 -0.03 21.87
CA SER A 212 4.26 -1.25 22.28
C SER A 212 4.04 -1.31 23.80
N GLU A 213 4.98 -0.80 24.58
CA GLU A 213 4.88 -0.70 26.05
C GLU A 213 3.71 0.22 26.48
N ASP A 214 3.54 1.37 25.83
CA ASP A 214 2.43 2.28 26.09
C ASP A 214 1.10 1.63 25.72
N VAL A 215 1.04 0.87 24.62
CA VAL A 215 -0.16 0.12 24.21
C VAL A 215 -0.55 -0.91 25.28
N ILE A 216 0.42 -1.65 25.82
CA ILE A 216 0.20 -2.61 26.90
C ILE A 216 -0.29 -1.90 28.17
N ALA A 217 0.35 -0.79 28.55
CA ALA A 217 -0.03 0.00 29.72
C ALA A 217 -1.46 0.55 29.61
N ILE A 218 -1.83 1.09 28.44
CA ILE A 218 -3.18 1.55 28.14
C ILE A 218 -4.21 0.42 28.31
N ASN A 219 -3.91 -0.77 27.79
CA ASN A 219 -4.82 -1.92 27.92
C ASN A 219 -4.99 -2.36 29.39
N ASN A 220 -3.93 -2.31 30.19
CA ASN A 220 -3.99 -2.60 31.62
C ASN A 220 -4.82 -1.56 32.39
N ILE A 221 -4.69 -0.28 32.04
CA ILE A 221 -5.50 0.81 32.63
C ILE A 221 -6.98 0.61 32.28
N LYS A 222 -7.30 0.32 31.02
CA LYS A 222 -8.67 0.00 30.58
C LYS A 222 -9.26 -1.15 31.39
N ALA A 223 -8.49 -2.22 31.59
CA ALA A 223 -8.92 -3.38 32.36
C ALA A 223 -9.14 -3.03 33.85
N ALA A 224 -8.23 -2.27 34.46
CA ALA A 224 -8.31 -1.88 35.87
C ALA A 224 -9.58 -1.08 36.19
N TYR A 225 -9.97 -0.16 35.30
CA TYR A 225 -11.14 0.69 35.49
C TYR A 225 -12.40 0.21 34.77
N ARG A 226 -12.34 -0.96 34.11
CA ARG A 226 -13.44 -1.54 33.33
C ARG A 226 -14.00 -0.57 32.28
N LEU A 227 -13.10 0.16 31.61
CA LEU A 227 -13.46 1.17 30.62
C LEU A 227 -13.94 0.51 29.33
N ASN A 228 -15.08 0.97 28.84
CA ASN A 228 -15.59 0.63 27.52
C ASN A 228 -15.17 1.67 26.47
N ILE A 229 -15.42 1.37 25.19
CA ILE A 229 -15.05 2.23 24.06
C ILE A 229 -15.69 3.64 24.09
N LEU A 230 -16.80 3.82 24.81
CA LEU A 230 -17.44 5.14 24.99
C LEU A 230 -16.75 5.97 26.08
N SER A 231 -16.21 5.30 27.10
CA SER A 231 -15.49 5.90 28.23
C SER A 231 -13.99 6.12 27.99
N TRP A 232 -13.42 5.47 26.98
CA TRP A 232 -12.01 5.60 26.60
C TRP A 232 -11.87 6.10 25.16
N GLN A 233 -11.34 7.31 25.00
CA GLN A 233 -11.10 7.95 23.69
C GLN A 233 -9.61 8.20 23.41
N GLY A 234 -8.71 7.81 24.33
CA GLY A 234 -7.27 7.97 24.19
C GLY A 234 -6.69 6.87 23.31
N ASP A 235 -6.69 7.09 22.00
CA ASP A 235 -6.10 6.13 21.08
C ASP A 235 -4.57 6.14 21.19
N PRO A 236 -3.88 4.99 21.18
CA PRO A 236 -2.45 4.94 20.89
C PRO A 236 -2.07 5.73 19.62
N CYS A 237 -2.92 5.79 18.59
CA CYS A 237 -2.58 6.41 17.31
C CYS A 237 -2.31 7.92 17.34
N LEU A 238 -3.10 8.71 18.08
CA LEU A 238 -3.01 10.19 18.19
C LEU A 238 -3.79 10.65 19.45
N PRO A 239 -3.32 11.66 20.23
CA PRO A 239 -2.30 12.67 19.90
C PRO A 239 -1.04 12.66 20.80
N GLN A 240 -0.05 13.47 20.38
CA GLN A 240 1.20 13.82 21.09
C GLN A 240 0.98 14.43 22.50
N GLU A 241 -0.27 14.77 22.83
CA GLU A 241 -0.68 15.28 24.13
C GLU A 241 -1.80 14.40 24.71
N TYR A 242 -1.49 13.58 25.72
CA TYR A 242 -2.49 12.81 26.45
C TYR A 242 -3.30 13.73 27.38
N ARG A 243 -4.29 14.44 26.87
CA ARG A 243 -5.29 15.13 27.72
C ARG A 243 -6.51 14.23 27.93
N TYR A 244 -6.33 13.08 28.58
CA TYR A 244 -7.43 12.12 28.68
C TYR A 244 -7.47 11.43 30.02
N LEU A 245 -8.67 11.47 30.62
CA LEU A 245 -9.29 10.62 31.66
C LEU A 245 -10.13 11.44 32.65
N SER A 246 -10.17 12.77 32.52
CA SER A 246 -11.12 13.58 33.28
C SER A 246 -12.57 13.26 32.94
N ASP A 247 -13.41 13.30 33.98
CA ASP A 247 -14.85 13.05 33.89
C ASP A 247 -15.22 11.71 33.23
N ARG A 248 -14.46 10.63 33.57
CA ARG A 248 -14.71 9.27 33.06
C ARG A 248 -15.30 8.33 34.10
N GLY A 249 -15.65 8.85 35.28
CA GLY A 249 -16.22 8.05 36.37
C GLY A 249 -15.24 7.00 36.90
N LEU A 250 -13.92 7.27 36.81
CA LEU A 250 -12.90 6.37 37.36
C LEU A 250 -13.09 6.25 38.87
N LYS A 251 -12.95 5.03 39.41
CA LYS A 251 -13.13 4.71 40.83
C LYS A 251 -11.94 3.94 41.36
N GLY A 252 -11.70 4.05 42.66
CA GLY A 252 -10.59 3.38 43.35
C GLY A 252 -9.27 4.17 43.21
N ILE A 253 -8.14 3.49 43.39
CA ILE A 253 -6.82 4.14 43.37
C ILE A 253 -6.31 4.42 41.95
N ILE A 254 -5.30 5.28 41.83
CA ILE A 254 -4.53 5.45 40.59
C ILE A 254 -3.74 4.16 40.33
N ALA A 255 -4.00 3.50 39.19
CA ALA A 255 -3.46 2.18 38.88
C ALA A 255 -1.93 2.23 38.64
N PRO A 256 -1.15 1.26 39.13
CA PRO A 256 0.31 1.21 38.88
C PRO A 256 0.69 1.18 37.40
N ALA A 257 -0.21 0.72 36.52
CA ALA A 257 0.01 0.68 35.07
C ALA A 257 0.30 2.07 34.44
N PHE A 258 -0.09 3.17 35.08
CA PHE A 258 0.29 4.53 34.65
C PHE A 258 1.80 4.76 34.63
N GLN A 259 2.56 4.09 35.50
CA GLN A 259 4.02 4.19 35.55
C GLN A 259 4.68 3.77 34.23
N ASN A 260 4.04 2.88 33.48
CA ASN A 260 4.59 2.33 32.23
C ASN A 260 4.28 3.19 31.00
N LEU A 261 3.55 4.30 31.15
CA LEU A 261 3.30 5.26 30.06
C LEU A 261 4.50 6.20 29.93
N THR A 262 5.60 5.71 29.39
CA THR A 262 6.91 6.40 29.40
C THR A 262 6.93 7.67 28.55
N GLN A 263 6.06 7.76 27.55
CA GLN A 263 5.90 8.92 26.68
C GLN A 263 4.76 9.87 27.11
N LEU A 264 4.13 9.60 28.27
CA LEU A 264 3.02 10.43 28.77
C LEU A 264 3.50 11.84 29.12
N GLN A 265 3.00 12.85 28.41
CA GLN A 265 3.38 14.25 28.65
C GLN A 265 2.40 15.02 29.53
N LYS A 266 1.11 14.70 29.42
CA LYS A 266 0.03 15.33 30.16
C LYS A 266 -0.83 14.23 30.80
N LEU A 267 -1.35 14.46 31.99
CA LEU A 267 -2.25 13.51 32.66
C LEU A 267 -3.33 14.28 33.42
N ASP A 268 -4.56 14.25 32.93
CA ASP A 268 -5.70 14.85 33.62
C ASP A 268 -6.63 13.75 34.16
N LEU A 269 -6.66 13.61 35.49
CA LEU A 269 -7.53 12.69 36.22
C LEU A 269 -8.65 13.40 36.97
N SER A 270 -8.86 14.70 36.73
CA SER A 270 -9.86 15.51 37.42
C SER A 270 -11.30 15.03 37.18
N SER A 271 -12.24 15.44 38.03
CA SER A 271 -13.66 15.08 37.90
C SER A 271 -13.93 13.57 37.87
N ASN A 272 -13.12 12.78 38.59
CA ASN A 272 -13.35 11.36 38.81
C ASN A 272 -13.67 11.06 40.28
N SER A 273 -14.06 9.81 40.58
CA SER A 273 -14.28 9.30 41.94
C SER A 273 -13.10 8.46 42.42
N LEU A 274 -11.88 8.89 42.10
CA LEU A 274 -10.65 8.25 42.56
C LEU A 274 -10.47 8.47 44.06
N THR A 275 -9.90 7.48 44.74
CA THR A 275 -9.63 7.48 46.18
C THR A 275 -8.18 7.05 46.46
N GLY A 276 -7.72 7.21 47.70
CA GLY A 276 -6.34 6.89 48.07
C GLY A 276 -5.36 8.02 47.81
N GLU A 277 -4.08 7.73 48.01
CA GLU A 277 -2.99 8.70 47.88
C GLU A 277 -2.55 8.87 46.42
N ILE A 278 -1.94 10.03 46.12
CA ILE A 278 -1.29 10.27 44.83
C ILE A 278 0.00 9.43 44.79
N PRO A 279 0.15 8.47 43.86
CA PRO A 279 1.33 7.61 43.83
C PRO A 279 2.62 8.36 43.50
N GLU A 280 3.68 8.04 44.23
CA GLU A 280 5.00 8.65 44.05
C GLU A 280 5.59 8.41 42.65
N PHE A 281 5.22 7.30 41.99
CA PHE A 281 5.71 7.00 40.64
C PHE A 281 5.37 8.11 39.62
N LEU A 282 4.29 8.87 39.82
CA LEU A 282 3.91 9.97 38.93
C LEU A 282 4.95 11.08 38.93
N ALA A 283 5.57 11.34 40.08
CA ALA A 283 6.67 12.31 40.19
C ALA A 283 7.95 11.84 39.47
N ASN A 284 8.09 10.53 39.26
CA ASN A 284 9.26 9.91 38.62
C ASN A 284 9.08 9.67 37.11
N MET A 285 7.93 10.04 36.54
CA MET A 285 7.67 9.89 35.10
C MET A 285 8.39 10.97 34.30
N LYS A 286 9.43 10.57 33.55
CA LYS A 286 10.37 11.48 32.86
C LYS A 286 9.72 12.44 31.85
N SER A 287 8.70 11.97 31.14
CA SER A 287 8.05 12.75 30.08
C SER A 287 6.89 13.60 30.61
N LEU A 288 6.41 13.34 31.84
CA LEU A 288 5.24 13.99 32.39
C LEU A 288 5.58 15.42 32.81
N SER A 289 4.93 16.39 32.16
CA SER A 289 5.22 17.83 32.34
C SER A 289 4.02 18.63 32.86
N ASN A 290 2.80 18.13 32.67
CA ASN A 290 1.58 18.78 33.14
C ASN A 290 0.63 17.74 33.75
N MET A 291 0.12 18.03 34.94
CA MET A 291 -0.88 17.24 35.65
C MET A 291 -2.01 18.14 36.13
#